data_AF-A0AAW2HKY8-F1
#
_entry.id   AF-A0AAW2HKY8-F1
#
_cell.length_a   1.000
_cell.length_b   1.000
_cell.length_c   1.000
_cell.angle_alpha   90.00
_cell.angle_beta   90.00
_cell.angle_gamma   90.00
#
_symmetry.space_group_name_H-M   'P 1'
#
loop_
_entity.id
_entity.type
_entity.pdbx_description
1 polymer ?
#
loop_
_entity_poly.entity_id
_entity_poly.type
_entity_poly.pdbx_seq_one_letter_code
_entity_poly.pdbx_strand_id
1 'polypeptide(L)'
;MSNDLGSRTNFLVGSKTGPSRLKINRVIPSDQGVFRCRIDYNNSPTKNYKVNLTLVEQPSEPIVYDAQGREVFGVAGPFKEGYDLFLSCHVVGGRPRPNVTWWEGDRLLDSVMESATSTLVVNQYFRVNVSRSLYNANLRCKASVLDAAPALVKDVMIEVYLKPQEVNVTLLTEVLTAGRPQQYKCETWGSVPQAKITWLLEDEPVRNAAVTMAHHNNNVTESVLTYRPSSADNGKELTCRAENPRFPGSIMDRKIKLTVLYSPIMSVKRFPGPKFEHLREGGEIRLFCQIDANPEVEEVSWFHGVRNVNVSVTNNGLELLRISLGIYLSREPFPLPPPCLSPKMKTPAKMTIYGKFYRSGRKSGMSPAVDFTSLLTSLGSLPIDGYFTPFPAETIGEWESSAGTDRDAPFRGSQSKFLPLQI
;
A
#
# COMPACT_ATOMS: atom_id res chain seq x y z
N MET A 1 40.75 -32.95 -58.88
CA MET A 1 39.37 -33.48 -58.99
C MET A 1 38.46 -32.32 -59.36
N SER A 2 37.42 -32.55 -60.15
CA SER A 2 36.50 -31.48 -60.61
C SER A 2 35.29 -31.42 -59.68
N ASN A 3 35.07 -30.30 -59.00
CA ASN A 3 33.89 -30.12 -58.14
C ASN A 3 32.71 -29.66 -59.02
N ASP A 4 31.63 -30.46 -59.07
CA ASP A 4 30.49 -30.18 -59.95
C ASP A 4 29.60 -29.04 -59.44
N LEU A 5 29.95 -27.84 -59.91
CA LEU A 5 29.03 -26.70 -60.02
C LEU A 5 28.24 -26.74 -61.34
N GLY A 6 28.74 -27.45 -62.36
CA GLY A 6 28.28 -27.37 -63.75
C GLY A 6 26.79 -27.67 -63.93
N SER A 7 26.31 -28.78 -63.37
CA SER A 7 24.89 -29.17 -63.42
C SER A 7 23.94 -28.18 -62.72
N ARG A 8 24.45 -27.28 -61.88
CA ARG A 8 23.68 -26.33 -61.05
C ARG A 8 23.88 -24.86 -61.44
N THR A 9 24.85 -24.54 -62.29
CA THR A 9 25.19 -23.15 -62.67
C THR A 9 24.75 -22.75 -64.07
N ASN A 10 23.99 -21.66 -64.17
CA ASN A 10 23.60 -21.05 -65.43
C ASN A 10 24.29 -19.68 -65.57
N PHE A 11 25.10 -19.50 -66.61
CA PHE A 11 25.65 -18.19 -66.96
C PHE A 11 24.70 -17.48 -67.94
N LEU A 12 24.22 -16.31 -67.55
CA LEU A 12 23.29 -15.48 -68.32
C LEU A 12 24.07 -14.30 -68.90
N VAL A 13 24.34 -14.32 -70.21
CA VAL A 13 24.98 -13.21 -70.90
C VAL A 13 24.01 -12.04 -70.99
N GLY A 14 24.46 -10.84 -70.61
CA GLY A 14 23.67 -9.62 -70.72
C GLY A 14 23.49 -9.18 -72.18
N SER A 15 22.29 -8.71 -72.53
CA SER A 15 22.07 -7.97 -73.78
C SER A 15 22.68 -6.56 -73.69
N LYS A 16 22.63 -5.77 -74.77
CA LYS A 16 23.26 -4.43 -74.90
C LYS A 16 22.93 -3.43 -73.78
N THR A 17 21.90 -3.67 -72.98
CA THR A 17 21.41 -2.82 -71.88
C THR A 17 21.46 -3.47 -70.49
N GLY A 18 22.03 -4.67 -70.33
CA GLY A 18 22.00 -5.40 -69.05
C GLY A 18 23.31 -6.09 -68.69
N PRO A 19 23.64 -6.26 -67.39
CA PRO A 19 24.85 -6.96 -66.96
C PRO A 19 24.70 -8.48 -67.05
N SER A 20 25.78 -9.16 -67.47
CA SER A 20 25.89 -10.63 -67.40
C SER A 20 25.90 -11.12 -65.95
N ARG A 21 25.33 -12.30 -65.69
CA ARG A 21 25.11 -12.84 -64.33
C ARG A 21 25.43 -14.33 -64.27
N LEU A 22 26.03 -14.78 -63.17
CA LEU A 22 26.11 -16.20 -62.81
C LEU A 22 24.98 -16.53 -61.84
N LYS A 23 24.13 -17.51 -62.18
CA LYS A 23 23.11 -18.06 -61.27
C LYS A 23 23.55 -19.44 -60.80
N ILE A 24 23.63 -19.65 -59.49
CA ILE A 24 23.84 -20.95 -58.86
C ILE A 24 22.51 -21.41 -58.26
N ASN A 25 22.02 -22.59 -58.63
CA ASN A 25 20.79 -23.17 -58.08
C ASN A 25 21.14 -24.19 -56.99
N ARG A 26 20.41 -24.20 -55.85
CA ARG A 26 20.65 -25.11 -54.71
C ARG A 26 22.13 -25.09 -54.27
N VAL A 27 22.53 -23.97 -53.67
CA VAL A 27 23.91 -23.76 -53.19
C VAL A 27 24.16 -24.61 -51.94
N ILE A 28 25.32 -25.26 -51.87
CA ILE A 28 25.72 -26.21 -50.81
C ILE A 28 27.06 -25.81 -50.17
N PRO A 29 27.40 -26.28 -48.93
CA PRO A 29 28.61 -25.86 -48.21
C PRO A 29 29.94 -25.94 -48.99
N SER A 30 30.06 -26.84 -49.96
CA SER A 30 31.24 -27.02 -50.82
C SER A 30 31.32 -26.06 -52.02
N ASP A 31 30.29 -25.25 -52.29
CA ASP A 31 30.31 -24.21 -53.32
C ASP A 31 31.02 -22.92 -52.85
N GLN A 32 31.40 -22.85 -51.57
CA GLN A 32 32.06 -21.69 -50.98
C GLN A 32 33.46 -21.46 -51.56
N GLY A 33 33.84 -20.19 -51.68
CA GLY A 33 35.15 -19.77 -52.14
C GLY A 33 35.12 -18.61 -53.14
N VAL A 34 36.25 -18.38 -53.80
CA VAL A 34 36.49 -17.18 -54.60
C VAL A 34 36.08 -17.39 -56.07
N PHE A 35 34.91 -16.87 -56.43
CA PHE A 35 34.46 -16.76 -57.82
C PHE A 35 35.21 -15.62 -58.53
N ARG A 36 35.57 -15.83 -59.80
CA ARG A 36 36.31 -14.85 -60.62
C ARG A 36 35.51 -14.49 -61.88
N CYS A 37 35.04 -13.25 -61.95
CA CYS A 37 34.55 -12.66 -63.19
C CYS A 37 35.77 -12.19 -64.01
N ARG A 38 35.92 -12.71 -65.23
CA ARG A 38 36.95 -12.33 -66.20
C ARG A 38 36.28 -11.56 -67.34
N ILE A 39 36.85 -10.42 -67.70
CA ILE A 39 36.36 -9.56 -68.78
C ILE A 39 37.54 -9.25 -69.70
N ASP A 40 37.59 -9.92 -70.86
CA ASP A 40 38.56 -9.65 -71.92
C ASP A 40 38.07 -8.53 -72.83
N TYR A 41 38.99 -7.70 -73.34
CA TYR A 41 38.71 -6.60 -74.26
C TYR A 41 39.60 -6.72 -75.50
N ASN A 42 39.13 -6.25 -76.65
CA ASN A 42 39.88 -6.37 -77.92
C ASN A 42 41.16 -5.52 -77.94
N ASN A 43 41.12 -4.33 -77.32
CA ASN A 43 42.21 -3.33 -77.39
C ASN A 43 42.71 -2.89 -75.99
N SER A 44 42.43 -3.66 -74.92
CA SER A 44 42.88 -3.30 -73.56
C SER A 44 43.01 -4.52 -72.63
N PRO A 45 43.74 -4.43 -71.50
CA PRO A 45 44.03 -5.57 -70.65
C PRO A 45 42.78 -6.19 -69.99
N THR A 46 42.76 -7.52 -69.89
CA THR A 46 41.69 -8.30 -69.24
C THR A 46 41.45 -7.84 -67.80
N LYS A 47 40.26 -7.30 -67.51
CA LYS A 47 39.85 -6.98 -66.15
C LYS A 47 39.36 -8.23 -65.43
N ASN A 48 39.63 -8.30 -64.13
CA ASN A 48 39.34 -9.47 -63.31
C ASN A 48 38.82 -9.04 -61.95
N TYR A 49 37.59 -9.44 -61.64
CA TYR A 49 36.95 -9.16 -60.35
C TYR A 49 36.77 -10.47 -59.59
N LYS A 50 37.13 -10.47 -58.31
CA LYS A 50 36.99 -11.62 -57.40
C LYS A 50 35.88 -11.34 -56.39
N VAL A 51 35.01 -12.31 -56.16
CA VAL A 51 33.95 -12.27 -55.14
C VAL A 51 34.07 -13.53 -54.30
N ASN A 52 34.10 -13.41 -52.98
CA ASN A 52 34.10 -14.57 -52.09
C ASN A 52 32.66 -14.95 -51.75
N LEU A 53 32.27 -16.19 -52.02
CA LEU A 53 30.99 -16.75 -51.60
C LEU A 53 31.19 -17.49 -50.27
N THR A 54 30.70 -16.90 -49.19
CA THR A 54 30.52 -17.56 -47.89
C THR A 54 29.04 -17.89 -47.71
N LEU A 55 28.75 -19.09 -47.21
CA LEU A 55 27.39 -19.51 -46.89
C LEU A 55 27.11 -19.32 -45.41
N VAL A 56 25.89 -18.84 -45.14
CA VAL A 56 25.41 -18.61 -43.77
C VAL A 56 24.71 -19.87 -43.27
N GLU A 57 25.22 -20.43 -42.17
CA GLU A 57 24.51 -21.44 -41.38
C GLU A 57 23.77 -20.71 -40.26
N GLN A 58 22.47 -20.97 -40.10
CA GLN A 58 21.68 -20.39 -39.01
C GLN A 58 22.03 -21.09 -37.68
N PRO A 59 22.01 -20.37 -36.54
CA PRO A 59 22.20 -20.97 -35.22
C PRO A 59 20.89 -21.59 -34.71
N SER A 60 20.95 -22.25 -33.56
CA SER A 60 19.76 -22.59 -32.78
C SER A 60 19.00 -21.34 -32.34
N GLU A 61 17.73 -21.52 -31.98
CA GLU A 61 17.04 -20.52 -31.16
C GLU A 61 17.79 -20.31 -29.82
N PRO A 62 17.69 -19.12 -29.19
CA PRO A 62 18.40 -18.84 -27.95
C PRO A 62 17.70 -19.50 -26.76
N ILE A 63 18.44 -20.25 -25.95
CA ILE A 63 17.94 -20.87 -24.72
C ILE A 63 18.47 -20.08 -23.53
N VAL A 64 17.58 -19.64 -22.64
CA VAL A 64 17.95 -18.88 -21.44
C VAL A 64 17.95 -19.79 -20.23
N TYR A 65 18.96 -19.65 -19.36
CA TYR A 65 19.08 -20.36 -18.08
C TYR A 65 19.22 -19.39 -16.91
N ASP A 66 18.70 -19.79 -15.76
CA ASP A 66 18.87 -19.08 -14.48
C ASP A 66 20.21 -19.39 -13.79
N ALA A 67 20.43 -18.78 -12.62
CA ALA A 67 21.61 -18.98 -11.78
C ALA A 67 21.73 -20.39 -11.16
N GLN A 68 20.74 -21.27 -11.36
CA GLN A 68 20.77 -22.69 -10.97
C GLN A 68 20.96 -23.61 -12.19
N GLY A 69 21.12 -23.06 -13.40
CA GLY A 69 21.26 -23.82 -14.65
C GLY A 69 19.94 -24.43 -15.13
N ARG A 70 18.78 -23.91 -14.71
CA ARG A 70 17.45 -24.36 -15.14
C ARG A 70 16.97 -23.51 -16.31
N GLU A 71 16.34 -24.14 -17.31
CA GLU A 71 15.82 -23.45 -18.49
C GLU A 71 14.65 -22.52 -18.14
N VAL A 72 14.67 -21.32 -18.70
CA VAL A 72 13.66 -20.27 -18.55
C VAL A 72 12.75 -20.27 -19.77
N PHE A 73 11.60 -20.94 -19.64
CA PHE A 73 10.65 -21.07 -20.75
C PHE A 73 9.95 -19.75 -21.12
N GLY A 74 9.80 -18.80 -20.19
CA GLY A 74 9.23 -17.48 -20.48
C GLY A 74 9.15 -16.48 -19.30
N VAL A 75 9.19 -16.95 -18.04
CA VAL A 75 9.28 -16.09 -16.85
C VAL A 75 10.54 -16.46 -16.06
N ALA A 76 11.38 -15.48 -15.73
CA ALA A 76 12.53 -15.63 -14.85
C ALA A 76 12.28 -14.97 -13.49
N GLY A 77 12.64 -15.65 -12.41
CA GLY A 77 12.49 -15.16 -11.05
C GLY A 77 11.88 -16.22 -10.12
N PRO A 78 11.20 -15.81 -9.03
CA PRO A 78 11.05 -14.43 -8.57
C PRO A 78 12.35 -13.87 -7.98
N PHE A 79 12.81 -12.74 -8.52
CA PHE A 79 13.92 -11.96 -7.95
C PHE A 79 13.42 -11.05 -6.81
N LYS A 80 14.31 -10.31 -6.16
CA LYS A 80 13.98 -9.35 -5.09
C LYS A 80 14.54 -7.97 -5.40
N GLU A 81 13.74 -6.94 -5.18
CA GLU A 81 14.19 -5.54 -5.29
C GLU A 81 15.41 -5.28 -4.39
N GLY A 82 16.47 -4.69 -4.95
CA GLY A 82 17.72 -4.38 -4.24
C GLY A 82 18.75 -5.52 -4.16
N TYR A 83 18.40 -6.74 -4.56
CA TYR A 83 19.33 -7.87 -4.71
C TYR A 83 19.88 -7.94 -6.13
N ASP A 84 20.67 -8.96 -6.47
CA ASP A 84 21.24 -9.12 -7.81
C ASP A 84 20.46 -10.20 -8.61
N LEU A 85 20.40 -10.06 -9.93
CA LEU A 85 19.90 -11.09 -10.84
C LEU A 85 20.98 -11.56 -11.82
N PHE A 86 20.83 -12.79 -12.30
CA PHE A 86 21.69 -13.42 -13.30
C PHE A 86 20.83 -14.24 -14.28
N LEU A 87 21.12 -14.10 -15.57
CA LEU A 87 20.59 -14.94 -16.66
C LEU A 87 21.71 -15.24 -17.65
N SER A 88 21.82 -16.48 -18.13
CA SER A 88 22.73 -16.81 -19.23
C SER A 88 21.94 -17.21 -20.47
N CYS A 89 22.26 -16.60 -21.61
CA CYS A 89 21.68 -16.97 -22.90
C CYS A 89 22.67 -17.81 -23.70
N HIS A 90 22.22 -18.97 -24.18
CA HIS A 90 23.02 -20.00 -24.84
C HIS A 90 22.52 -20.19 -26.27
N VAL A 91 23.45 -20.22 -27.23
CA VAL A 91 23.17 -20.32 -28.67
C VAL A 91 24.14 -21.31 -29.29
N VAL A 92 23.62 -22.32 -30.00
CA VAL A 92 24.41 -23.41 -30.58
C VAL A 92 24.55 -23.24 -32.09
N GLY A 93 25.76 -23.44 -32.61
CA GLY A 93 26.06 -23.39 -34.04
C GLY A 93 26.07 -21.98 -34.63
N GLY A 94 25.70 -21.88 -35.91
CA GLY A 94 25.79 -20.67 -36.71
C GLY A 94 27.16 -20.45 -37.36
N ARG A 95 27.16 -20.04 -38.64
CA ARG A 95 28.37 -19.63 -39.38
C ARG A 95 28.05 -18.40 -40.25
N PRO A 96 28.82 -17.30 -40.18
CA PRO A 96 29.80 -16.96 -39.14
C PRO A 96 29.27 -17.11 -37.70
N ARG A 97 30.18 -17.11 -36.72
CA ARG A 97 29.81 -17.24 -35.30
C ARG A 97 28.76 -16.17 -34.94
N PRO A 98 27.60 -16.53 -34.35
CA PRO A 98 26.58 -15.56 -34.00
C PRO A 98 27.07 -14.61 -32.90
N ASN A 99 26.66 -13.35 -33.00
CA ASN A 99 26.67 -12.39 -31.91
C ASN A 99 25.45 -12.66 -31.03
N VAL A 100 25.63 -12.68 -29.70
CA VAL A 100 24.56 -12.95 -28.72
C VAL A 100 24.51 -11.79 -27.74
N THR A 101 23.33 -11.17 -27.62
CA THR A 101 23.15 -9.87 -26.97
C THR A 101 21.85 -9.79 -26.18
N TRP A 102 21.85 -9.07 -25.05
CA TRP A 102 20.67 -8.85 -24.22
C TRP A 102 20.09 -7.45 -24.41
N TRP A 103 18.76 -7.36 -24.43
CA TRP A 103 18.02 -6.12 -24.69
C TRP A 103 16.80 -5.98 -23.78
N GLU A 104 16.40 -4.73 -23.51
CA GLU A 104 15.13 -4.37 -22.87
C GLU A 104 14.43 -3.36 -23.79
N GLY A 105 13.32 -3.75 -24.40
CA GLY A 105 12.84 -3.05 -25.59
C GLY A 105 13.98 -2.95 -26.62
N ASP A 106 14.26 -1.74 -27.12
CA ASP A 106 15.35 -1.48 -28.07
C ASP A 106 16.62 -0.90 -27.41
N ARG A 107 16.69 -0.95 -26.07
CA ARG A 107 17.90 -0.65 -25.30
C ARG A 107 18.79 -1.89 -25.22
N LEU A 108 20.01 -1.82 -25.76
CA LEU A 108 21.04 -2.82 -25.52
C LEU A 108 21.39 -2.81 -24.02
N LEU A 109 21.36 -3.97 -23.38
CA LEU A 109 21.78 -4.19 -22.00
C LEU A 109 23.18 -4.77 -21.91
N ASP A 110 23.47 -5.76 -22.75
CA ASP A 110 24.76 -6.46 -22.76
C ASP A 110 25.10 -7.05 -24.15
N SER A 111 26.40 -7.12 -24.43
CA SER A 111 26.98 -7.71 -25.64
C SER A 111 28.33 -8.39 -25.39
N VAL A 112 28.72 -8.62 -24.13
CA VAL A 112 29.88 -9.45 -23.79
C VAL A 112 29.53 -10.93 -24.06
N MET A 113 30.51 -11.73 -24.48
CA MET A 113 30.30 -13.14 -24.83
C MET A 113 31.39 -14.03 -24.24
N GLU A 114 31.09 -14.71 -23.13
CA GLU A 114 32.04 -15.46 -22.30
C GLU A 114 32.62 -16.69 -23.02
N SER A 115 31.97 -17.13 -24.11
CA SER A 115 32.52 -18.07 -25.10
C SER A 115 32.86 -19.47 -24.57
N ALA A 116 31.86 -20.33 -24.41
CA ALA A 116 32.03 -21.68 -23.87
C ALA A 116 32.80 -22.65 -24.80
N THR A 117 32.50 -22.69 -26.12
CA THR A 117 33.24 -23.51 -27.10
C THR A 117 33.21 -22.87 -28.50
N SER A 118 33.79 -23.56 -29.50
CA SER A 118 33.64 -23.23 -30.93
C SER A 118 32.23 -23.47 -31.49
N THR A 119 31.36 -24.18 -30.77
CA THR A 119 29.98 -24.52 -31.16
C THR A 119 28.91 -23.93 -30.26
N LEU A 120 29.27 -23.44 -29.06
CA LEU A 120 28.36 -22.83 -28.09
C LEU A 120 28.80 -21.40 -27.78
N VAL A 121 27.95 -20.44 -28.10
CA VAL A 121 28.08 -19.04 -27.69
C VAL A 121 27.20 -18.82 -26.46
N VAL A 122 27.74 -18.11 -25.47
CA VAL A 122 27.04 -17.73 -24.24
C VAL A 122 27.23 -16.23 -24.03
N ASN A 123 26.18 -15.57 -23.54
CA ASN A 123 26.20 -14.22 -22.99
C ASN A 123 25.52 -14.23 -21.60
N GLN A 124 26.28 -13.89 -20.56
CA GLN A 124 25.87 -13.92 -19.15
C GLN A 124 25.45 -12.53 -18.64
N TYR A 125 24.16 -12.21 -18.73
CA TYR A 125 23.61 -10.98 -18.18
C TYR A 125 23.57 -11.02 -16.65
N PHE A 126 24.45 -10.23 -16.03
CA PHE A 126 24.44 -10.00 -14.59
C PHE A 126 23.99 -8.57 -14.29
N ARG A 127 22.99 -8.41 -13.41
CA ARG A 127 22.47 -7.10 -13.02
C ARG A 127 22.43 -6.97 -11.50
N VAL A 128 23.39 -6.20 -10.99
CA VAL A 128 23.45 -5.74 -9.60
C VAL A 128 22.26 -4.83 -9.27
N ASN A 129 21.71 -4.97 -8.06
CA ASN A 129 20.67 -4.11 -7.50
C ASN A 129 19.45 -3.94 -8.44
N VAL A 130 18.58 -4.95 -8.41
CA VAL A 130 17.33 -5.04 -9.18
C VAL A 130 16.43 -3.86 -8.83
N SER A 131 16.25 -2.98 -9.82
CA SER A 131 15.31 -1.87 -9.78
C SER A 131 13.87 -2.34 -9.86
N ARG A 132 12.96 -1.59 -9.24
CA ARG A 132 11.50 -1.77 -9.34
C ARG A 132 11.00 -1.67 -10.79
N SER A 133 11.73 -0.98 -11.66
CA SER A 133 11.46 -0.90 -13.10
C SER A 133 11.65 -2.23 -13.86
N LEU A 134 12.27 -3.24 -13.25
CA LEU A 134 12.41 -4.58 -13.84
C LEU A 134 11.19 -5.48 -13.55
N TYR A 135 10.24 -5.05 -12.70
CA TYR A 135 9.01 -5.80 -12.47
C TYR A 135 8.17 -5.89 -13.76
N ASN A 136 7.92 -7.11 -14.23
CA ASN A 136 7.30 -7.42 -15.52
C ASN A 136 8.02 -6.84 -16.74
N ALA A 137 9.30 -6.44 -16.60
CA ALA A 137 10.12 -6.08 -17.76
C ALA A 137 10.35 -7.32 -18.63
N ASN A 138 10.30 -7.14 -19.95
CA ASN A 138 10.58 -8.21 -20.91
C ASN A 138 12.00 -8.05 -21.46
N LEU A 139 12.89 -8.93 -21.04
CA LEU A 139 14.26 -9.01 -21.55
C LEU A 139 14.32 -9.93 -22.76
N ARG A 140 15.06 -9.50 -23.79
CA ARG A 140 15.18 -10.21 -25.06
C ARG A 140 16.64 -10.59 -25.30
N CYS A 141 16.94 -11.87 -25.28
CA CYS A 141 18.19 -12.35 -25.86
C CYS A 141 18.03 -12.40 -27.39
N LYS A 142 18.93 -11.74 -28.13
CA LYS A 142 18.98 -11.74 -29.60
C LYS A 142 20.26 -12.41 -30.08
N ALA A 143 20.11 -13.36 -31.02
CA ALA A 143 21.20 -14.03 -31.72
C ALA A 143 21.22 -13.62 -33.20
N SER A 144 22.27 -12.94 -33.65
CA SER A 144 22.42 -12.48 -35.04
C SER A 144 23.73 -12.98 -35.67
N VAL A 145 23.67 -13.48 -36.90
CA VAL A 145 24.86 -13.93 -37.66
C VAL A 145 25.36 -12.86 -38.64
N LEU A 146 24.45 -12.00 -39.13
CA LEU A 146 24.73 -10.83 -39.97
C LEU A 146 23.70 -9.74 -39.65
N ASP A 147 24.08 -8.47 -39.70
CA ASP A 147 23.19 -7.34 -39.38
C ASP A 147 22.00 -7.21 -40.34
N ALA A 148 22.14 -7.71 -41.57
CA ALA A 148 21.09 -7.74 -42.59
C ALA A 148 20.25 -9.02 -42.60
N ALA A 149 20.51 -9.97 -41.68
CA ALA A 149 19.72 -11.19 -41.52
C ALA A 149 18.75 -11.05 -40.32
N PRO A 150 17.56 -11.67 -40.37
CA PRO A 150 16.68 -11.71 -39.21
C PRO A 150 17.36 -12.43 -38.04
N ALA A 151 17.42 -11.76 -36.89
CA ALA A 151 17.94 -12.35 -35.65
C ALA A 151 16.92 -13.31 -35.04
N LEU A 152 17.40 -14.40 -34.43
CA LEU A 152 16.56 -15.25 -33.58
C LEU A 152 16.47 -14.60 -32.19
N VAL A 153 15.31 -14.68 -31.54
CA VAL A 153 15.02 -13.94 -30.30
C VAL A 153 14.34 -14.86 -29.29
N LYS A 154 14.76 -14.75 -28.02
CA LYS A 154 14.08 -15.33 -26.87
C LYS A 154 13.67 -14.22 -25.90
N ASP A 155 12.36 -14.03 -25.76
CA ASP A 155 11.74 -13.14 -24.80
C ASP A 155 11.60 -13.82 -23.43
N VAL A 156 11.84 -13.06 -22.35
CA VAL A 156 11.80 -13.50 -20.95
C VAL A 156 11.26 -12.37 -20.07
N MET A 157 10.10 -12.58 -19.47
CA MET A 157 9.52 -11.67 -18.48
C MET A 157 10.20 -11.84 -17.12
N ILE A 158 10.50 -10.74 -16.44
CA ILE A 158 11.17 -10.74 -15.13
C ILE A 158 10.14 -10.58 -14.00
N GLU A 159 9.99 -11.62 -13.18
CA GLU A 159 9.22 -11.55 -11.94
C GLU A 159 10.11 -11.01 -10.81
N VAL A 160 9.63 -9.97 -10.10
CA VAL A 160 10.36 -9.34 -8.99
C VAL A 160 9.42 -9.11 -7.82
N TYR A 161 9.82 -9.57 -6.63
CA TYR A 161 9.17 -9.16 -5.39
C TYR A 161 9.61 -7.75 -5.00
N LEU A 162 8.64 -6.83 -4.95
CA LEU A 162 8.85 -5.41 -4.62
C LEU A 162 8.47 -5.12 -3.17
N LYS A 163 9.23 -4.24 -2.51
CA LYS A 163 8.93 -3.87 -1.11
C LYS A 163 7.85 -2.78 -1.04
N PRO A 164 7.15 -2.63 0.11
CA PRO A 164 6.29 -1.49 0.36
C PRO A 164 7.10 -0.19 0.23
N GLN A 165 6.63 0.77 -0.57
CA GLN A 165 7.35 2.03 -0.79
C GLN A 165 6.90 3.12 0.18
N GLU A 166 5.62 3.13 0.54
CA GLU A 166 5.00 4.14 1.38
C GLU A 166 3.95 3.49 2.29
N VAL A 167 3.80 4.04 3.50
CA VAL A 167 2.81 3.63 4.50
C VAL A 167 2.25 4.90 5.14
N ASN A 168 0.95 5.11 5.02
CA ASN A 168 0.25 6.25 5.61
C ASN A 168 -0.79 5.78 6.63
N VAL A 169 -0.98 6.57 7.69
CA VAL A 169 -1.94 6.29 8.78
C VAL A 169 -2.82 7.52 8.97
N THR A 170 -4.12 7.31 9.12
CA THR A 170 -5.12 8.38 9.22
C THR A 170 -6.17 8.00 10.26
N LEU A 171 -6.44 8.88 11.22
CA LEU A 171 -7.61 8.77 12.10
C LEU A 171 -8.85 9.15 11.30
N LEU A 172 -9.89 8.31 11.29
CA LEU A 172 -11.12 8.53 10.51
C LEU A 172 -12.12 9.48 11.19
N THR A 173 -11.71 10.18 12.26
CA THR A 173 -12.51 11.14 13.02
C THR A 173 -11.65 12.30 13.51
N GLU A 174 -12.28 13.42 13.87
CA GLU A 174 -11.58 14.65 14.26
C GLU A 174 -10.70 14.53 15.51
N VAL A 175 -11.15 13.76 16.52
CA VAL A 175 -10.46 13.63 17.81
C VAL A 175 -10.49 12.19 18.34
N LEU A 176 -9.49 11.84 19.15
CA LEU A 176 -9.37 10.56 19.85
C LEU A 176 -9.78 10.73 21.32
N THR A 177 -10.83 10.04 21.77
CA THR A 177 -11.39 10.20 23.14
C THR A 177 -11.34 8.89 23.92
N ALA A 178 -10.87 8.94 25.17
CA ALA A 178 -10.79 7.77 26.04
C ALA A 178 -12.15 7.06 26.21
N GLY A 179 -12.11 5.72 26.22
CA GLY A 179 -13.27 4.85 26.39
C GLY A 179 -14.18 4.70 25.16
N ARG A 180 -14.04 5.53 24.13
CA ARG A 180 -14.84 5.46 22.89
C ARG A 180 -14.11 4.65 21.81
N PRO A 181 -14.79 3.73 21.08
CA PRO A 181 -14.18 3.06 19.93
C PRO A 181 -14.03 4.04 18.77
N GLN A 182 -12.83 4.12 18.21
CA GLN A 182 -12.42 5.03 17.14
C GLN A 182 -11.64 4.26 16.07
N GLN A 183 -11.63 4.74 14.82
CA GLN A 183 -11.03 4.00 13.70
C GLN A 183 -9.81 4.69 13.11
N TYR A 184 -8.73 3.92 12.96
CA TYR A 184 -7.55 4.28 12.20
C TYR A 184 -7.50 3.48 10.91
N LYS A 185 -7.36 4.17 9.77
CA LYS A 185 -6.99 3.55 8.49
C LYS A 185 -5.47 3.56 8.35
N CYS A 186 -4.91 2.48 7.81
CA CYS A 186 -3.56 2.45 7.28
C CYS A 186 -3.60 2.01 5.81
N GLU A 187 -2.88 2.71 4.94
CA GLU A 187 -2.74 2.43 3.52
C GLU A 187 -1.27 2.27 3.15
N THR A 188 -0.95 1.24 2.37
CA THR A 188 0.40 1.02 1.84
C THR A 188 0.39 0.68 0.36
N TRP A 189 1.45 1.11 -0.34
CA TRP A 189 1.53 1.13 -1.80
C TRP A 189 2.80 0.43 -2.31
N GLY A 190 2.66 -0.27 -3.43
CA GLY A 190 3.77 -0.75 -4.25
C GLY A 190 4.47 -2.04 -3.79
N SER A 191 3.97 -2.71 -2.76
CA SER A 191 4.40 -4.08 -2.43
C SER A 191 3.89 -5.05 -3.49
N VAL A 192 4.75 -5.94 -4.01
CA VAL A 192 4.36 -7.03 -4.91
C VAL A 192 4.97 -8.34 -4.43
N PRO A 193 4.18 -9.35 -4.02
CA PRO A 193 2.73 -9.29 -3.79
C PRO A 193 2.33 -8.27 -2.70
N GLN A 194 1.02 -8.04 -2.57
CA GLN A 194 0.42 -7.13 -1.59
C GLN A 194 0.97 -7.37 -0.17
N ALA A 195 1.14 -6.27 0.56
CA ALA A 195 1.75 -6.31 1.88
C ALA A 195 0.80 -6.91 2.92
N LYS A 196 1.34 -7.55 3.94
CA LYS A 196 0.63 -7.81 5.19
C LYS A 196 0.78 -6.58 6.08
N ILE A 197 -0.34 -5.98 6.48
CA ILE A 197 -0.36 -4.91 7.48
C ILE A 197 -0.47 -5.53 8.89
N THR A 198 0.30 -5.00 9.83
CA THR A 198 0.24 -5.33 11.27
C THR A 198 0.20 -4.02 12.07
N TRP A 199 -0.68 -3.94 13.07
CA TRP A 199 -0.77 -2.79 13.98
C TRP A 199 -0.06 -3.11 15.30
N LEU A 200 0.79 -2.19 15.76
CA LEU A 200 1.52 -2.29 17.02
C LEU A 200 1.35 -1.01 17.84
N LEU A 201 1.33 -1.11 19.17
CA LEU A 201 1.24 -0.01 20.12
C LEU A 201 2.39 -0.18 21.13
N GLU A 202 3.31 0.80 21.23
CA GLU A 202 4.59 0.62 21.94
C GLU A 202 5.34 -0.65 21.46
N ASP A 203 5.33 -0.86 20.13
CA ASP A 203 5.88 -2.02 19.41
C ASP A 203 5.30 -3.41 19.77
N GLU A 204 4.30 -3.50 20.67
CA GLU A 204 3.51 -4.71 20.96
C GLU A 204 2.27 -4.85 20.03
N PRO A 205 1.93 -6.05 19.53
CA PRO A 205 0.85 -6.21 18.54
C PRO A 205 -0.55 -5.98 19.13
N VAL A 206 -1.34 -5.12 18.46
CA VAL A 206 -2.69 -4.74 18.91
C VAL A 206 -3.67 -5.90 18.70
N ARG A 207 -4.17 -6.45 19.81
CA ARG A 207 -5.18 -7.52 19.81
C ARG A 207 -6.50 -7.03 19.19
N ASN A 208 -7.16 -7.91 18.44
CA ASN A 208 -8.44 -7.67 17.75
C ASN A 208 -8.41 -6.55 16.68
N ALA A 209 -7.25 -6.26 16.09
CA ALA A 209 -7.18 -5.46 14.86
C ALA A 209 -8.00 -6.13 13.73
N ALA A 210 -8.80 -5.35 13.01
CA ALA A 210 -9.68 -5.87 11.97
C ALA A 210 -8.98 -6.04 10.61
N VAL A 211 -9.64 -6.76 9.70
CA VAL A 211 -9.06 -7.39 8.51
C VAL A 211 -8.27 -6.41 7.62
N THR A 212 -7.08 -6.86 7.21
CA THR A 212 -6.33 -6.26 6.10
C THR A 212 -7.07 -6.51 4.79
N MET A 213 -7.60 -5.46 4.16
CA MET A 213 -8.33 -5.55 2.89
C MET A 213 -7.44 -5.16 1.72
N ALA A 214 -7.24 -6.10 0.81
CA ALA A 214 -6.52 -5.92 -0.43
C ALA A 214 -7.48 -5.39 -1.52
N HIS A 215 -7.40 -4.10 -1.84
CA HIS A 215 -8.20 -3.52 -2.93
C HIS A 215 -7.55 -3.85 -4.29
N HIS A 216 -8.04 -4.91 -4.94
CA HIS A 216 -7.48 -5.52 -6.14
C HIS A 216 -7.15 -4.58 -7.32
N ASN A 217 -7.82 -3.42 -7.47
CA ASN A 217 -7.63 -2.55 -8.64
C ASN A 217 -6.38 -1.66 -8.60
N ASN A 218 -5.85 -1.29 -7.42
CA ASN A 218 -5.03 -0.08 -7.29
C ASN A 218 -3.58 -0.28 -6.77
N ASN A 219 -3.09 -1.52 -6.60
CA ASN A 219 -1.83 -1.83 -5.90
C ASN A 219 -1.75 -1.26 -4.46
N VAL A 220 -2.92 -1.07 -3.83
CA VAL A 220 -3.08 -0.66 -2.42
C VAL A 220 -3.30 -1.90 -1.57
N THR A 221 -2.73 -1.89 -0.37
CA THR A 221 -3.28 -2.69 0.74
C THR A 221 -3.76 -1.74 1.83
N GLU A 222 -4.96 -1.98 2.36
CA GLU A 222 -5.57 -1.20 3.44
C GLU A 222 -5.77 -2.07 4.69
N SER A 223 -5.77 -1.48 5.88
CA SER A 223 -6.29 -2.09 7.09
C SER A 223 -6.94 -1.03 7.96
N VAL A 224 -8.08 -1.37 8.59
CA VAL A 224 -8.79 -0.47 9.51
C VAL A 224 -8.75 -1.04 10.93
N LEU A 225 -8.01 -0.40 11.82
CA LEU A 225 -7.99 -0.72 13.25
C LEU A 225 -9.13 0.03 13.95
N THR A 226 -10.05 -0.71 14.58
CA THR A 226 -11.00 -0.14 15.55
C THR A 226 -10.38 -0.20 16.95
N TYR A 227 -9.84 0.92 17.42
CA TYR A 227 -9.16 1.03 18.72
C TYR A 227 -10.06 1.69 19.77
N ARG A 228 -9.98 1.27 21.04
CA ARG A 228 -10.65 1.94 22.17
C ARG A 228 -9.58 2.39 23.18
N PRO A 229 -9.10 3.65 23.11
CA PRO A 229 -8.02 4.14 23.95
C PRO A 229 -8.42 4.28 25.42
N SER A 230 -7.43 4.15 26.29
CA SER A 230 -7.44 4.57 27.69
C SER A 230 -6.70 5.89 27.87
N SER A 231 -6.84 6.56 29.02
CA SER A 231 -6.00 7.73 29.36
C SER A 231 -4.51 7.38 29.39
N ALA A 232 -4.19 6.16 29.85
CA ALA A 232 -2.83 5.61 29.87
C ALA A 232 -2.25 5.30 28.47
N ASP A 233 -3.00 5.54 27.38
CA ASP A 233 -2.49 5.50 26.01
C ASP A 233 -2.14 6.89 25.45
N ASN A 234 -2.37 7.95 26.22
CA ASN A 234 -1.98 9.30 25.83
C ASN A 234 -0.45 9.40 25.71
N GLY A 235 0.02 9.90 24.57
CA GLY A 235 1.44 10.00 24.27
C GLY A 235 2.12 8.72 23.81
N LYS A 236 1.44 7.57 23.75
CA LYS A 236 1.99 6.32 23.16
C LYS A 236 2.13 6.43 21.65
N GLU A 237 2.96 5.57 21.08
CA GLU A 237 3.19 5.44 19.65
C GLU A 237 2.40 4.25 19.06
N LEU A 238 1.52 4.55 18.09
CA LEU A 238 0.83 3.57 17.26
C LEU A 238 1.59 3.41 15.94
N THR A 239 2.09 2.20 15.68
CA THR A 239 2.79 1.80 14.47
C THR A 239 1.85 1.04 13.54
N CYS A 240 1.72 1.48 12.29
CA CYS A 240 1.33 0.58 11.20
C CYS A 240 2.59 0.03 10.53
N ARG A 241 2.75 -1.30 10.52
CA ARG A 241 3.84 -2.02 9.88
C ARG A 241 3.33 -2.71 8.61
N ALA A 242 3.97 -2.47 7.48
CA ALA A 242 3.73 -3.19 6.22
C ALA A 242 4.94 -4.09 5.89
N GLU A 243 4.70 -5.35 5.56
CA GLU A 243 5.72 -6.31 5.14
C GLU A 243 5.25 -7.11 3.92
N ASN A 244 6.12 -7.33 2.93
CA ASN A 244 5.82 -8.23 1.82
C ASN A 244 5.99 -9.71 2.25
N PRO A 245 4.94 -10.55 2.23
CA PRO A 245 4.99 -11.93 2.71
C PRO A 245 5.90 -12.87 1.88
N ARG A 246 6.38 -12.44 0.71
CA ARG A 246 7.36 -13.17 -0.12
C ARG A 246 8.77 -12.56 -0.10
N PHE A 247 8.94 -11.41 0.54
CA PHE A 247 10.22 -10.76 0.74
C PHE A 247 10.41 -10.44 2.24
N PRO A 248 10.74 -11.46 3.07
CA PRO A 248 10.96 -11.28 4.50
C PRO A 248 12.00 -10.20 4.79
N GLY A 249 11.72 -9.36 5.79
CA GLY A 249 12.57 -8.22 6.16
C GLY A 249 12.39 -6.98 5.27
N SER A 250 11.55 -7.02 4.22
CA SER A 250 11.16 -5.82 3.47
C SER A 250 10.03 -5.06 4.18
N ILE A 251 10.36 -4.57 5.37
CA ILE A 251 9.46 -3.90 6.31
C ILE A 251 9.47 -2.39 6.08
N MET A 252 8.29 -1.77 6.13
CA MET A 252 8.12 -0.32 6.16
C MET A 252 7.13 0.04 7.27
N ASP A 253 7.52 0.96 8.16
CA ASP A 253 6.73 1.35 9.33
C ASP A 253 6.28 2.81 9.24
N ARG A 254 5.03 3.07 9.64
CA ARG A 254 4.51 4.43 9.90
C ARG A 254 4.07 4.53 11.35
N LYS A 255 4.88 5.24 12.13
CA LYS A 255 4.65 5.58 13.54
C LYS A 255 3.91 6.90 13.67
N ILE A 256 2.89 6.95 14.54
CA ILE A 256 2.18 8.18 14.94
C ILE A 256 1.99 8.22 16.46
N LYS A 257 2.09 9.42 17.05
CA LYS A 257 1.87 9.61 18.49
C LYS A 257 0.39 9.84 18.78
N LEU A 258 -0.17 9.14 19.76
CA LEU A 258 -1.57 9.24 20.16
C LEU A 258 -1.79 10.45 21.08
N THR A 259 -2.74 11.31 20.72
CA THR A 259 -3.23 12.39 21.60
C THR A 259 -4.62 12.01 22.08
N VAL A 260 -4.71 11.29 23.20
CA VAL A 260 -5.99 10.83 23.77
C VAL A 260 -6.56 11.93 24.65
N LEU A 261 -7.80 12.36 24.40
CA LEU A 261 -8.53 13.28 25.28
C LEU A 261 -9.24 12.51 26.40
N TYR A 262 -9.10 12.96 27.65
CA TYR A 262 -9.73 12.34 28.83
C TYR A 262 -10.04 13.36 29.93
N SER A 263 -11.10 13.07 30.68
CA SER A 263 -11.49 13.83 31.88
C SER A 263 -10.41 13.76 32.97
N PRO A 264 -10.20 14.84 33.75
CA PRO A 264 -9.17 14.87 34.79
C PRO A 264 -9.27 13.72 35.80
N ILE A 265 -8.20 12.93 35.90
CA ILE A 265 -7.96 11.95 36.94
C ILE A 265 -7.21 12.66 38.06
N MET A 266 -7.68 12.54 39.30
CA MET A 266 -7.20 13.38 40.41
C MET A 266 -6.98 12.56 41.68
N SER A 267 -5.89 12.88 42.37
CA SER A 267 -5.56 12.31 43.69
C SER A 267 -5.04 13.39 44.63
N VAL A 268 -5.62 13.48 45.82
CA VAL A 268 -5.07 14.32 46.90
C VAL A 268 -3.86 13.60 47.48
N LYS A 269 -2.70 14.21 47.32
CA LYS A 269 -1.44 13.79 47.92
C LYS A 269 -1.00 14.82 48.95
N ARG A 270 0.07 14.46 49.66
CA ARG A 270 0.58 15.17 50.82
C ARG A 270 2.10 15.35 50.65
N PHE A 271 2.63 16.49 51.07
CA PHE A 271 4.09 16.68 51.15
C PHE A 271 4.72 15.88 52.32
N PRO A 272 6.01 15.51 52.22
CA PRO A 272 6.76 14.88 53.31
C PRO A 272 6.69 15.69 54.62
N GLY A 273 6.63 15.00 55.76
CA GLY A 273 6.54 15.62 57.09
C GLY A 273 6.10 14.61 58.17
N PRO A 274 5.68 15.08 59.37
CA PRO A 274 5.29 14.19 60.48
C PRO A 274 4.00 13.41 60.18
N LYS A 275 3.97 12.10 60.52
CA LYS A 275 2.79 11.24 60.35
C LYS A 275 1.51 11.85 60.95
N PHE A 276 0.34 11.48 60.43
CA PHE A 276 -0.95 11.89 60.99
C PHE A 276 -1.09 11.52 62.49
N GLU A 277 -0.56 10.37 62.90
CA GLU A 277 -0.43 9.88 64.29
C GLU A 277 0.36 10.82 65.22
N HIS A 278 1.07 11.80 64.67
CA HIS A 278 1.92 12.74 65.41
C HIS A 278 1.54 14.21 65.12
N LEU A 279 0.46 14.44 64.38
CA LEU A 279 -0.05 15.78 64.11
C LEU A 279 -0.69 16.34 65.37
N ARG A 280 -0.21 17.50 65.82
CA ARG A 280 -0.75 18.23 66.98
C ARG A 280 -1.46 19.50 66.51
N GLU A 281 -2.35 20.02 67.34
CA GLU A 281 -2.96 21.34 67.13
C GLU A 281 -1.85 22.43 67.02
N GLY A 282 -2.07 23.43 66.19
CA GLY A 282 -1.03 24.40 65.79
C GLY A 282 0.00 23.85 64.79
N GLY A 283 -0.01 22.55 64.49
CA GLY A 283 0.82 21.95 63.43
C GLY A 283 0.42 22.40 62.03
N GLU A 284 1.31 22.12 61.06
CA GLU A 284 1.14 22.45 59.65
C GLU A 284 0.98 21.17 58.81
N ILE A 285 0.11 21.22 57.80
CA ILE A 285 0.04 20.22 56.73
C ILE A 285 0.01 20.91 55.37
N ARG A 286 0.66 20.28 54.40
CA ARG A 286 0.65 20.73 53.00
C ARG A 286 0.16 19.60 52.12
N LEU A 287 -0.95 19.88 51.43
CA LEU A 287 -1.61 18.96 50.51
C LEU A 287 -1.29 19.41 49.08
N PHE A 288 -1.40 18.51 48.11
CA PHE A 288 -1.36 18.89 46.70
C PHE A 288 -2.32 18.01 45.91
N CYS A 289 -2.93 18.57 44.88
CA CYS A 289 -3.76 17.81 43.96
C CYS A 289 -2.88 17.36 42.82
N GLN A 290 -2.57 16.05 42.74
CA GLN A 290 -2.01 15.52 41.51
C GLN A 290 -3.16 15.26 40.54
N ILE A 291 -3.19 16.05 39.48
CA ILE A 291 -4.16 15.97 38.38
C ILE A 291 -3.42 15.47 37.13
N ASP A 292 -4.05 14.52 36.44
CA ASP A 292 -3.66 14.01 35.12
C ASP A 292 -4.86 14.22 34.18
N ALA A 293 -4.67 14.98 33.09
CA ALA A 293 -5.73 15.39 32.18
C ALA A 293 -5.18 15.70 30.78
N ASN A 294 -5.99 15.50 29.74
CA ASN A 294 -5.70 16.02 28.40
C ASN A 294 -6.98 16.55 27.73
N PRO A 295 -7.09 17.87 27.43
CA PRO A 295 -6.10 18.93 27.70
C PRO A 295 -5.84 19.17 29.19
N GLU A 296 -4.82 19.98 29.49
CA GLU A 296 -4.51 20.45 30.85
C GLU A 296 -5.69 21.25 31.45
N VAL A 297 -5.73 21.34 32.78
CA VAL A 297 -6.84 22.01 33.50
C VAL A 297 -6.59 23.51 33.67
N GLU A 298 -7.60 24.33 33.31
CA GLU A 298 -7.54 25.80 33.38
C GLU A 298 -7.58 26.34 34.83
N GLU A 299 -8.28 25.65 35.73
CA GLU A 299 -8.54 26.10 37.11
C GLU A 299 -8.61 24.90 38.06
N VAL A 300 -8.12 25.08 39.30
CA VAL A 300 -8.17 24.08 40.38
C VAL A 300 -8.70 24.74 41.65
N SER A 301 -9.75 24.17 42.25
CA SER A 301 -10.40 24.71 43.44
C SER A 301 -10.39 23.71 44.61
N TRP A 302 -10.29 24.25 45.83
CA TRP A 302 -10.20 23.47 47.07
C TRP A 302 -11.32 23.87 48.03
N PHE A 303 -11.94 22.88 48.67
CA PHE A 303 -13.05 23.10 49.61
C PHE A 303 -12.79 22.45 50.95
N HIS A 304 -13.05 23.20 52.04
CA HIS A 304 -13.15 22.65 53.38
C HIS A 304 -14.62 22.62 53.80
N GLY A 305 -15.21 21.42 53.77
CA GLY A 305 -16.66 21.26 53.79
C GLY A 305 -17.29 21.96 52.58
N VAL A 306 -18.10 22.98 52.82
CA VAL A 306 -18.76 23.79 51.77
C VAL A 306 -18.04 25.11 51.45
N ARG A 307 -16.94 25.44 52.14
CA ARG A 307 -16.24 26.73 51.95
C ARG A 307 -15.06 26.56 51.01
N ASN A 308 -15.02 27.37 49.94
CA ASN A 308 -13.83 27.50 49.09
C ASN A 308 -12.67 28.04 49.93
N VAL A 309 -11.48 27.46 49.77
CA VAL A 309 -10.25 27.85 50.45
C VAL A 309 -9.41 28.64 49.45
N ASN A 310 -9.45 29.97 49.54
CA ASN A 310 -8.59 30.83 48.74
C ASN A 310 -7.13 30.62 49.15
N VAL A 311 -6.31 30.05 48.26
CA VAL A 311 -4.90 29.73 48.53
C VAL A 311 -4.00 30.33 47.46
N SER A 312 -2.83 30.81 47.88
CA SER A 312 -1.75 31.23 47.00
C SER A 312 -1.21 30.02 46.22
N VAL A 313 -1.54 29.93 44.93
CA VAL A 313 -1.13 28.82 44.06
C VAL A 313 0.36 28.92 43.72
N THR A 314 1.21 28.32 44.56
CA THR A 314 2.62 28.07 44.27
C THR A 314 2.79 26.60 43.85
N ASN A 315 2.91 26.37 42.54
CA ASN A 315 3.20 25.07 41.91
C ASN A 315 2.38 23.89 42.46
N ASN A 316 1.05 23.93 42.27
CA ASN A 316 0.08 22.88 42.59
C ASN A 316 -0.06 22.48 44.09
N GLY A 317 0.69 23.13 44.98
CA GLY A 317 0.59 22.95 46.43
C GLY A 317 -0.52 23.78 47.07
N LEU A 318 -1.09 23.25 48.16
CA LEU A 318 -1.95 23.94 49.11
C LEU A 318 -1.28 23.92 50.49
N GLU A 319 -0.99 25.11 51.01
CA GLU A 319 -0.21 25.32 52.23
C GLU A 319 -1.11 25.85 53.35
N LEU A 320 -1.46 25.00 54.33
CA LEU A 320 -2.34 25.37 55.45
C LEU A 320 -1.54 25.95 56.60
N LEU A 321 -1.22 27.24 56.48
CA LEU A 321 -0.56 28.01 57.53
C LEU A 321 -1.48 28.16 58.77
N ARG A 322 -1.18 27.34 59.78
CA ARG A 322 -1.83 27.21 61.11
C ARG A 322 -3.17 26.44 61.12
N ILE A 323 -3.15 25.24 61.69
CA ILE A 323 -4.36 24.59 62.22
C ILE A 323 -4.74 25.28 63.55
N SER A 324 -5.68 26.22 63.49
CA SER A 324 -6.24 26.91 64.67
C SER A 324 -7.78 26.92 64.67
N LEU A 325 -8.36 25.73 64.56
CA LEU A 325 -9.75 25.40 64.91
C LEU A 325 -9.89 23.87 64.90
N GLY A 326 -10.51 23.30 65.94
CA GLY A 326 -10.49 21.84 66.17
C GLY A 326 -11.21 21.03 65.09
N ILE A 327 -10.47 20.13 64.44
CA ILE A 327 -11.05 19.03 63.65
C ILE A 327 -11.60 18.00 64.65
N TYR A 328 -12.90 18.08 64.94
CA TYR A 328 -13.58 17.07 65.76
C TYR A 328 -13.62 15.74 65.00
N LEU A 329 -12.73 14.82 65.36
CA LEU A 329 -12.79 13.41 64.97
C LEU A 329 -13.93 12.72 65.75
N SER A 330 -15.17 12.96 65.33
CA SER A 330 -16.32 12.19 65.75
C SER A 330 -16.12 10.71 65.37
N ARG A 331 -16.51 9.80 66.26
CA ARG A 331 -16.14 8.37 66.18
C ARG A 331 -17.09 7.55 65.29
N GLU A 332 -17.56 8.16 64.21
CA GLU A 332 -18.45 7.57 63.20
C GLU A 332 -17.75 7.53 61.83
N PRO A 333 -18.11 6.60 60.94
CA PRO A 333 -17.45 6.44 59.65
C PRO A 333 -17.87 7.55 58.67
N PHE A 334 -17.23 8.71 58.77
CA PHE A 334 -17.41 9.79 57.80
C PHE A 334 -16.93 9.37 56.40
N PRO A 335 -17.53 9.92 55.32
CA PRO A 335 -17.06 9.69 53.96
C PRO A 335 -15.60 10.12 53.74
N LEU A 336 -15.03 9.64 52.64
CA LEU A 336 -13.70 10.02 52.16
C LEU A 336 -13.52 11.56 52.16
N PRO A 337 -12.29 12.06 52.42
CA PRO A 337 -12.03 13.50 52.44
C PRO A 337 -12.45 14.18 51.13
N PRO A 338 -12.91 15.44 51.18
CA PRO A 338 -13.54 16.09 50.03
C PRO A 338 -12.59 16.10 48.82
N PRO A 339 -13.04 15.64 47.64
CA PRO A 339 -12.24 15.74 46.44
C PRO A 339 -12.03 17.22 46.09
N CYS A 340 -10.84 17.58 45.61
CA CYS A 340 -10.68 18.78 44.80
C CYS A 340 -11.66 18.71 43.63
N LEU A 341 -12.22 19.84 43.20
CA LEU A 341 -13.09 19.86 42.02
C LEU A 341 -12.43 20.67 40.92
N SER A 342 -12.18 20.00 39.79
CA SER A 342 -11.90 20.67 38.52
C SER A 342 -13.23 21.06 37.86
N PRO A 343 -13.34 22.27 37.29
CA PRO A 343 -14.48 22.59 36.44
C PRO A 343 -14.48 21.67 35.21
N LYS A 344 -15.67 21.34 34.71
CA LYS A 344 -15.81 20.49 33.52
C LYS A 344 -15.18 21.19 32.31
N MET A 345 -14.37 20.46 31.55
CA MET A 345 -13.82 20.92 30.26
C MET A 345 -14.91 21.51 29.37
N LYS A 346 -14.75 22.78 28.98
CA LYS A 346 -15.62 23.42 27.99
C LYS A 346 -15.21 22.94 26.59
N THR A 347 -15.92 21.95 26.07
CA THR A 347 -15.85 21.62 24.63
C THR A 347 -16.21 22.86 23.80
N PRO A 348 -15.44 23.22 22.75
CA PRO A 348 -15.69 24.41 21.93
C PRO A 348 -16.91 24.21 21.02
N ALA A 349 -18.12 24.29 21.58
CA ALA A 349 -19.37 24.25 20.85
C ALA A 349 -19.56 25.54 20.04
N LYS A 350 -19.14 25.54 18.76
CA LYS A 350 -19.55 26.54 17.76
C LYS A 350 -21.04 26.39 17.44
N MET A 351 -21.89 26.89 18.32
CA MET A 351 -23.34 26.89 18.17
C MET A 351 -23.82 28.26 17.67
N THR A 352 -23.95 28.42 16.36
CA THR A 352 -24.46 29.66 15.73
C THR A 352 -25.96 29.78 15.97
N ILE A 353 -26.37 30.66 16.89
CA ILE A 353 -27.78 30.90 17.21
C ILE A 353 -28.33 32.05 16.37
N TYR A 354 -29.23 31.76 15.43
CA TYR A 354 -30.01 32.77 14.72
C TYR A 354 -31.22 33.22 15.57
N GLY A 355 -31.10 34.36 16.25
CA GLY A 355 -32.20 34.94 17.01
C GLY A 355 -33.20 35.71 16.13
N LYS A 356 -34.46 35.24 16.04
CA LYS A 356 -35.59 36.06 15.58
C LYS A 356 -36.34 36.65 16.78
N PHE A 357 -36.33 37.98 16.90
CA PHE A 357 -37.17 38.69 17.87
C PHE A 357 -38.62 38.75 17.38
N TYR A 358 -39.57 38.48 18.27
CA TYR A 358 -40.96 38.94 18.14
C TYR A 358 -41.39 39.66 19.43
N ARG A 359 -42.20 40.71 19.27
CA ARG A 359 -42.55 41.69 20.32
C ARG A 359 -43.99 41.45 20.79
N SER A 360 -44.23 41.55 22.09
CA SER A 360 -45.51 41.12 22.70
C SER A 360 -46.69 42.06 22.40
N GLY A 361 -47.88 41.46 22.31
CA GLY A 361 -49.18 42.14 22.24
C GLY A 361 -50.16 41.60 23.30
N ARG A 362 -50.92 42.50 23.92
CA ARG A 362 -52.03 42.22 24.87
C ARG A 362 -53.25 41.64 24.12
N LYS A 363 -54.33 41.08 24.71
CA LYS A 363 -54.89 41.13 26.10
C LYS A 363 -55.96 40.03 26.30
N SER A 364 -56.30 39.72 27.56
CA SER A 364 -57.56 39.06 28.06
C SER A 364 -57.93 37.64 27.54
N GLY A 365 -58.52 36.75 28.36
CA GLY A 365 -58.84 36.84 29.79
C GLY A 365 -59.69 35.66 30.31
N MET A 366 -60.08 35.72 31.60
CA MET A 366 -60.95 34.78 32.35
C MET A 366 -60.37 33.41 32.78
N SER A 367 -60.64 33.06 34.04
CA SER A 367 -60.25 31.85 34.79
C SER A 367 -61.52 31.03 35.15
N PRO A 368 -61.51 29.99 36.03
CA PRO A 368 -60.41 29.18 36.63
C PRO A 368 -60.69 27.63 36.63
N ALA A 369 -59.88 26.89 37.42
CA ALA A 369 -60.18 25.58 38.07
C ALA A 369 -59.92 24.26 37.31
N VAL A 370 -59.46 23.15 37.94
CA VAL A 370 -58.86 22.93 39.28
C VAL A 370 -57.98 21.63 39.29
N ASP A 371 -56.84 21.70 40.00
CA ASP A 371 -56.00 20.67 40.67
C ASP A 371 -55.53 19.29 40.11
N PHE A 372 -54.21 19.09 40.37
CA PHE A 372 -53.45 17.91 40.87
C PHE A 372 -53.24 16.57 40.10
N THR A 373 -51.95 16.17 40.12
CA THR A 373 -51.35 14.80 40.00
C THR A 373 -51.52 13.98 38.70
N SER A 374 -50.57 13.12 38.29
CA SER A 374 -49.11 13.07 38.50
C SER A 374 -48.43 12.02 37.59
N LEU A 375 -47.23 12.33 37.09
CA LEU A 375 -46.15 11.42 36.66
C LEU A 375 -46.31 10.45 35.45
N LEU A 376 -45.25 10.49 34.62
CA LEU A 376 -44.63 9.41 33.82
C LEU A 376 -45.18 9.00 32.44
N THR A 377 -44.28 9.14 31.44
CA THR A 377 -44.11 8.38 30.17
C THR A 377 -45.21 8.43 29.09
N SER A 378 -44.92 8.47 27.78
CA SER A 378 -43.70 8.86 27.02
C SER A 378 -43.97 8.84 25.49
N LEU A 379 -43.30 9.72 24.73
CA LEU A 379 -43.10 9.67 23.25
C LEU A 379 -44.33 9.82 22.31
N GLY A 380 -44.09 10.29 21.07
CA GLY A 380 -45.08 10.32 19.96
C GLY A 380 -45.77 11.67 19.69
N SER A 381 -45.12 12.74 19.23
CA SER A 381 -44.66 13.03 17.84
C SER A 381 -45.77 13.20 16.77
N LEU A 382 -46.23 14.45 16.56
CA LEU A 382 -46.99 14.98 15.41
C LEU A 382 -46.87 16.52 15.38
N PRO A 383 -47.16 17.24 14.27
CA PRO A 383 -47.19 16.86 12.86
C PRO A 383 -46.20 17.71 11.99
N ILE A 384 -46.32 17.67 10.67
CA ILE A 384 -45.53 18.46 9.69
C ILE A 384 -46.47 19.27 8.78
N ASP A 385 -46.14 20.53 8.53
CA ASP A 385 -46.54 21.35 7.36
C ASP A 385 -45.57 22.54 7.24
N GLY A 386 -45.07 22.97 6.07
CA GLY A 386 -45.14 22.40 4.72
C GLY A 386 -44.36 23.27 3.70
N TYR A 387 -44.19 22.78 2.46
CA TYR A 387 -43.60 23.47 1.28
C TYR A 387 -42.08 23.79 1.32
N PHE A 388 -41.33 23.93 0.20
CA PHE A 388 -41.70 24.12 -1.23
C PHE A 388 -40.61 23.56 -2.20
N THR A 389 -40.99 22.77 -3.23
CA THR A 389 -40.24 22.51 -4.53
C THR A 389 -38.83 21.85 -4.49
N PRO A 390 -38.23 21.37 -5.62
CA PRO A 390 -38.61 21.50 -7.04
C PRO A 390 -38.70 20.20 -7.88
N PHE A 391 -39.18 20.33 -9.13
CA PHE A 391 -38.99 19.39 -10.24
C PHE A 391 -39.09 20.13 -11.58
N PRO A 392 -38.37 19.67 -12.62
CA PRO A 392 -38.95 19.57 -13.96
C PRO A 392 -38.72 18.19 -14.61
N ALA A 393 -39.62 17.81 -15.52
CA ALA A 393 -39.38 16.82 -16.58
C ALA A 393 -38.84 17.58 -17.83
N GLU A 394 -38.54 17.01 -19.01
CA GLU A 394 -38.91 15.74 -19.64
C GLU A 394 -38.03 15.52 -20.89
N THR A 395 -37.64 14.29 -21.27
CA THR A 395 -37.45 13.88 -22.68
C THR A 395 -37.35 12.36 -22.84
N ILE A 396 -37.50 11.86 -24.08
CA ILE A 396 -37.82 10.47 -24.45
C ILE A 396 -36.67 9.83 -25.27
N GLY A 397 -36.52 8.51 -25.21
CA GLY A 397 -35.60 7.72 -26.04
C GLY A 397 -36.04 6.26 -26.21
N GLU A 398 -35.99 5.75 -27.43
CA GLU A 398 -36.59 4.51 -27.95
C GLU A 398 -35.74 4.10 -29.19
N TRP A 399 -35.58 2.88 -29.69
CA TRP A 399 -36.24 1.55 -29.51
C TRP A 399 -35.38 0.61 -28.61
N GLU A 400 -35.43 -0.73 -28.55
CA GLU A 400 -35.95 -1.80 -29.44
C GLU A 400 -36.26 -3.10 -28.67
N SER A 401 -36.69 -4.17 -29.35
CA SER A 401 -37.10 -5.46 -28.77
C SER A 401 -36.54 -6.67 -29.54
N SER A 402 -36.26 -7.77 -28.83
CA SER A 402 -36.24 -9.11 -29.44
C SER A 402 -36.73 -10.16 -28.45
N ALA A 403 -37.58 -11.08 -28.91
CA ALA A 403 -38.13 -12.16 -28.11
C ALA A 403 -37.53 -13.50 -28.56
N GLY A 404 -37.02 -14.28 -27.60
CA GLY A 404 -36.56 -15.65 -27.80
C GLY A 404 -37.43 -16.61 -27.00
N THR A 405 -38.28 -17.37 -27.69
CA THR A 405 -39.04 -18.47 -27.07
C THR A 405 -38.24 -19.75 -27.16
N ASP A 406 -38.22 -20.54 -26.08
CA ASP A 406 -38.54 -21.96 -26.22
C ASP A 406 -39.07 -22.57 -24.91
N ARG A 407 -39.52 -23.82 -24.97
CA ARG A 407 -40.21 -24.55 -23.89
C ARG A 407 -39.37 -25.72 -23.38
N ASP A 408 -39.47 -26.01 -22.08
CA ASP A 408 -40.08 -27.25 -21.54
C ASP A 408 -39.65 -27.53 -20.08
N ALA A 409 -40.37 -28.45 -19.44
CA ALA A 409 -40.29 -28.83 -18.02
C ALA A 409 -39.83 -30.31 -17.90
N PRO A 410 -39.74 -30.98 -16.70
CA PRO A 410 -40.18 -30.55 -15.37
C PRO A 410 -39.29 -30.94 -14.15
N PHE A 411 -39.69 -30.38 -12.99
CA PHE A 411 -39.51 -30.84 -11.61
C PHE A 411 -38.78 -32.18 -11.31
N ARG A 412 -37.66 -32.08 -10.55
CA ARG A 412 -37.31 -32.82 -9.31
C ARG A 412 -35.96 -32.27 -8.80
N GLY A 413 -35.67 -32.16 -7.50
CA GLY A 413 -36.44 -32.38 -6.28
C GLY A 413 -35.65 -31.88 -5.05
N SER A 414 -36.29 -31.72 -3.89
CA SER A 414 -35.64 -31.19 -2.68
C SER A 414 -34.61 -32.15 -2.06
N GLN A 415 -33.43 -31.64 -1.67
CA GLN A 415 -32.80 -31.97 -0.38
C GLN A 415 -32.04 -30.77 0.19
N SER A 416 -32.57 -30.20 1.28
CA SER A 416 -31.81 -29.41 2.24
C SER A 416 -31.06 -30.36 3.20
N LYS A 417 -29.78 -30.10 3.47
CA LYS A 417 -29.01 -30.79 4.51
C LYS A 417 -28.26 -29.80 5.39
N PHE A 418 -28.82 -29.54 6.57
CA PHE A 418 -28.06 -29.11 7.73
C PHE A 418 -27.30 -30.31 8.32
N LEU A 419 -26.10 -30.07 8.86
CA LEU A 419 -25.48 -30.91 9.89
C LEU A 419 -24.90 -29.97 10.98
N PRO A 420 -24.88 -30.38 12.26
CA PRO A 420 -24.74 -29.47 13.39
C PRO A 420 -23.31 -29.29 13.92
N LEU A 421 -23.20 -28.43 14.94
CA LEU A 421 -22.02 -28.14 15.75
C LEU A 421 -21.97 -29.01 17.03
N GLN A 422 -20.75 -29.17 17.58
CA GLN A 422 -20.41 -29.81 18.87
C GLN A 422 -20.67 -31.33 18.93
N ILE A 423 -19.91 -32.13 19.69
CA ILE A 423 -19.04 -31.83 20.84
C ILE A 423 -17.67 -31.27 20.45
#